data_AF-A0A0G4K3K8-F1
#
_entry.id   AF-A0A0G4K3K8-F1
#
_cell.length_a   1.000
_cell.length_b   1.000
_cell.length_c   1.000
_cell.angle_alpha   90.00
_cell.angle_beta   90.00
_cell.angle_gamma   90.00
#
_symmetry.space_group_name_H-M   'P 1'
#
loop_
_entity.id
_entity.type
_entity.pdbx_description
1 polymer ?
#
loop_
_entity_poly.entity_id
_entity_poly.type
_entity_poly.pdbx_seq_one_letter_code
_entity_poly.pdbx_strand_id
1 'polypeptide(L)' 'MGEYYLENAFELNKEYPDTFEIPSKEEIDSLKVNDLVKLIFVENNGSTEAIPERMWVKIIEIKTILLVY' A
#
# COMPACT_ATOMS: atom_id res chain seq x y z
N MET A 1 -10.84 -8.84 -16.56
CA MET A 1 -9.98 -8.10 -15.61
C MET A 1 -10.09 -8.83 -14.29
N GLY A 2 -8.98 -9.28 -13.71
CA GLY A 2 -8.98 -9.86 -12.37
C GLY A 2 -9.38 -8.82 -11.33
N GLU A 3 -9.98 -9.27 -10.22
CA GLU A 3 -10.16 -8.41 -9.05
C GLU A 3 -8.84 -8.31 -8.31
N TYR A 4 -8.47 -7.13 -7.85
CA TYR A 4 -7.24 -6.91 -7.09
C TYR A 4 -7.57 -6.25 -5.75
N TYR A 5 -6.79 -6.60 -4.74
CA TYR A 5 -6.79 -5.92 -3.45
C TYR A 5 -5.39 -5.40 -3.09
N LEU A 6 -5.34 -4.50 -2.11
CA LEU A 6 -4.10 -3.94 -1.59
C LEU A 6 -3.69 -4.70 -0.32
N GLU A 7 -2.44 -5.12 -0.28
CA GLU A 7 -1.88 -5.79 0.90
C GLU A 7 -1.46 -4.77 1.97
N ASN A 8 -1.53 -5.16 3.24
CA ASN A 8 -1.11 -4.30 4.33
C ASN A 8 0.41 -4.39 4.55
N ALA A 9 1.13 -3.35 4.09
CA ALA A 9 2.58 -3.28 4.24
C ALA A 9 3.05 -3.34 5.71
N PHE A 10 2.27 -2.81 6.67
CA PHE A 10 2.64 -2.86 8.09
C PHE A 10 2.61 -4.29 8.66
N GLU A 11 1.66 -5.12 8.24
CA GLU A 11 1.64 -6.53 8.65
C GLU A 11 2.79 -7.30 8.01
N LEU A 12 3.05 -7.07 6.72
CA LEU A 12 4.19 -7.68 6.02
C LEU A 12 5.55 -7.27 6.61
N ASN A 13 5.68 -6.03 7.08
CA ASN A 13 6.89 -5.58 7.77
C ASN A 13 7.11 -6.32 9.10
N LYS A 14 6.04 -6.65 9.85
CA LYS A 14 6.19 -7.42 11.09
C LYS A 14 6.75 -8.82 10.83
N GLU A 15 6.34 -9.44 9.73
CA GLU A 15 6.80 -10.79 9.35
C GLU A 15 8.18 -10.76 8.66
N TYR A 16 8.42 -9.77 7.80
CA TYR A 16 9.64 -9.66 6.97
C TYR A 16 10.19 -8.22 6.97
N PRO A 17 10.74 -7.73 8.10
CA PRO A 17 11.11 -6.33 8.29
C PRO A 17 12.18 -5.84 7.30
N ASP A 18 13.15 -6.72 6.97
CA ASP A 18 14.25 -6.39 6.06
C ASP A 18 13.82 -6.33 4.58
N THR A 19 12.60 -6.81 4.27
CA THR A 19 12.06 -6.83 2.89
C THR A 19 11.02 -5.74 2.66
N PHE A 20 10.23 -5.41 3.68
CA PHE A 20 9.15 -4.43 3.59
C PHE A 20 9.42 -3.26 4.51
N GLU A 21 10.44 -2.47 4.21
CA GLU A 21 10.70 -1.23 4.93
C GLU A 21 9.47 -0.30 4.86
N ILE A 22 9.13 0.28 6.02
CA ILE A 22 8.03 1.22 6.15
C ILE A 22 8.60 2.61 6.33
N PRO A 23 8.22 3.60 5.49
CA PRO A 23 8.59 4.98 5.70
C PRO A 23 8.14 5.47 7.08
N SER A 24 8.86 6.43 7.64
CA SER A 24 8.48 7.04 8.90
C SER A 24 7.09 7.69 8.81
N LYS A 25 6.44 7.87 9.97
CA LYS A 25 5.16 8.57 10.03
C LYS A 25 5.24 9.97 9.42
N GLU A 26 6.33 10.69 9.66
CA GLU A 26 6.54 12.03 9.11
C GLU A 26 6.62 12.02 7.57
N GLU A 27 7.31 11.04 6.99
CA GLU A 27 7.34 10.86 5.53
C GLU A 27 5.94 10.56 4.96
N ILE A 28 5.19 9.67 5.61
CA ILE A 28 3.82 9.33 5.20
C ILE A 28 2.90 10.56 5.30
N ASP A 29 2.95 11.28 6.42
CA ASP A 29 2.14 12.48 6.66
C ASP A 29 2.52 13.64 5.71
N SER A 30 3.72 13.62 5.14
CA SER A 30 4.20 14.63 4.17
C SER A 30 3.79 14.38 2.71
N LEU A 31 3.21 13.22 2.41
CA LEU A 31 2.80 12.83 1.06
C LEU A 31 1.78 13.82 0.47
N LYS A 32 1.96 14.15 -0.81
CA LYS A 32 1.07 15.05 -1.56
C LYS A 32 0.66 14.46 -2.90
N VAL A 33 -0.36 15.05 -3.50
CA VAL A 33 -0.78 14.73 -4.88
C VAL A 33 0.41 14.90 -5.82
N ASN A 34 0.55 13.94 -6.75
CA ASN A 34 1.65 13.72 -7.69
C ASN A 34 2.91 13.04 -7.13
N ASP A 35 3.02 12.79 -5.83
CA ASP A 35 4.11 11.94 -5.32
C ASP A 35 3.92 10.48 -5.78
N LEU A 36 5.05 9.77 -5.89
CA LEU A 36 5.07 8.34 -6.18
C LEU A 36 5.16 7.55 -4.88
N VAL A 37 4.25 6.62 -4.69
CA VAL A 37 4.25 5.67 -3.57
C VAL A 37 4.31 4.25 -4.11
N LYS A 38 4.87 3.34 -3.32
CA LYS A 38 4.90 1.92 -3.69
C LYS A 38 3.75 1.20 -2.98
N LEU A 39 2.87 0.58 -3.76
CA LEU A 39 1.78 -0.25 -3.26
C LEU A 39 1.99 -1.71 -3.68
N ILE A 40 1.30 -2.62 -2.98
CA ILE A 40 1.35 -4.05 -3.21
C ILE A 40 -0.04 -4.50 -3.64
N PHE A 41 -0.17 -4.92 -4.88
CA PHE A 41 -1.41 -5.40 -5.48
C PHE A 41 -1.41 -6.91 -5.51
N VAL A 42 -2.50 -7.53 -5.06
CA VAL A 42 -2.65 -8.98 -5.10
C VAL A 42 -3.89 -9.32 -5.91
N GLU A 43 -3.74 -10.22 -6.88
CA GLU A 43 -4.86 -10.70 -7.67
C GLU A 43 -5.72 -11.64 -6.82
N ASN A 44 -7.00 -11.31 -6.68
CA ASN A 44 -8.01 -12.19 -6.09
C ASN A 44 -8.48 -13.20 -7.13
N ASN A 45 -7.67 -14.23 -7.36
CA ASN A 45 -7.96 -15.31 -8.30
C ASN A 45 -8.39 -16.61 -7.60
N GLY A 46 -8.70 -16.55 -6.30
CA GLY A 46 -9.10 -17.70 -5.48
C GLY A 46 -7.96 -18.70 -5.22
N SER A 47 -6.73 -18.40 -5.64
CA SER A 47 -5.53 -19.17 -5.32
C SER A 47 -4.83 -18.62 -4.09
N THR A 48 -4.32 -19.52 -3.25
CA THR A 48 -3.42 -19.17 -2.14
C THR A 48 -2.01 -18.80 -2.64
N GLU A 49 -1.72 -18.98 -3.93
CA GLU A 49 -0.42 -18.71 -4.55
C GLU A 49 -0.40 -17.41 -5.37
N ALA A 50 -1.38 -16.52 -5.19
CA ALA A 50 -1.39 -15.24 -5.89
C ALA A 50 -0.09 -14.49 -5.63
N ILE A 51 0.67 -14.19 -6.70
CA ILE A 51 1.95 -13.50 -6.60
C ILE A 51 1.67 -12.00 -6.46
N PRO A 52 2.07 -11.36 -5.34
CA PRO A 52 1.87 -9.93 -5.15
C PRO A 52 2.76 -9.11 -6.11
N GLU A 53 2.17 -8.12 -6.75
CA GLU A 53 2.86 -7.15 -7.61
C GLU A 53 3.15 -5.86 -6.83
N ARG A 54 4.42 -5.45 -6.77
CA ARG A 54 4.83 -4.19 -6.14
C ARG A 54 5.00 -3.12 -7.20
N MET A 55 4.23 -2.04 -7.12
CA MET A 55 4.19 -1.02 -8.16
C MET A 55 4.37 0.37 -7.58
N TRP A 56 5.12 1.21 -8.29
CA TRP A 56 5.11 2.65 -8.07
C TRP A 56 3.85 3.24 -8.71
N VAL A 57 3.03 3.92 -7.91
CA VAL A 57 1.81 4.59 -8.35
C VAL A 57 1.86 6.05 -7.97
N LYS A 58 1.21 6.88 -8.78
CA LYS A 58 1.10 8.31 -8.52
C LYS A 58 -0.14 8.61 -7.69
N ILE A 59 0.01 9.39 -6.62
CA ILE A 59 -1.12 9.88 -5.85
C ILE A 59 -1.90 10.88 -6.70
N ILE A 60 -3.18 10.59 -6.96
CA ILE A 60 -4.09 11.50 -7.68
C ILE A 60 -5.04 12.26 -6.76
N GLU A 61 -5.30 11.73 -5.55
CA GLU A 61 -6.21 12.29 -4.56
C GLU A 61 -5.80 11.80 -3.17
N ILE A 62 -5.91 12.66 -2.15
CA ILE A 62 -5.77 12.31 -0.73
C ILE A 62 -7.06 12.73 -0.04
N LYS A 63 -7.76 11.78 0.58
CA LYS A 63 -8.99 12.05 1.33
C LYS A 63 -8.69 12.08 2.82
N THR A 64 -8.88 13.25 3.43
CA THR A 64 -8.91 13.35 4.89
C THR A 64 -10.28 12.92 5.39
N ILE A 65 -10.34 11.81 6.11
CA ILE A 65 -11.55 11.43 6.86
C ILE A 65 -11.51 12.17 8.19
N LEU A 66 -12.34 13.20 8.33
CA LEU A 66 -12.61 13.80 9.64
C LEU A 66 -13.54 12.86 10.40
N LEU A 67 -13.00 12.16 11.41
CA LEU A 67 -13.82 11.46 12.38
C LEU A 67 -14.52 12.53 13.24
N VAL A 68 -15.78 12.80 12.95
CA VAL A 68 -16.65 13.61 13.81
C VAL A 68 -17.17 12.69 14.92
N TYR A 69 -16.81 13.00 16.16
CA TYR A 69 -17.34 12.34 17.36
C TYR A 69 -18.72 12.88 17.75
#